data_AF-A0A7K7W4C8-F1
#
_entry.id   AF-A0A7K7W4C8-F1
#
_cell.length_a   1.000
_cell.length_b   1.000
_cell.length_c   1.000
_cell.angle_alpha   90.00
_cell.angle_beta   90.00
_cell.angle_gamma   90.00
#
_symmetry.space_group_name_H-M   'P 1'
#
loop_
_entity.id
_entity.type
_entity.pdbx_description
1 polymer ?
#
loop_
_entity_poly.entity_id
_entity_poly.type
_entity_poly.pdbx_seq_one_letter_code
_entity_poly.pdbx_strand_id
1 'polypeptide(L)'
;IQPSVQEALMEGRPVVALESTIITHGMAYPQNLSMAREVEEIVTTNGAVPATVGIVRGRIHIGLTDEELQFLAGSRNVVKVSRRDLPYVLSQGLSGGTTVSGTMIAAHKAGIPLFVTGGIGGVHRGGQHTLDVSADLTELGRTPVAVVSAGVKSILDIGRTLEYLETQGVCVAAFGESREFPAFFSRQSGFQAPYHVRNEDEAAELIASALRLGLGSGVLIAVPCPPERAAPGHVVEEAIQQALHEARLKGITGKEVTPFLLQKISDLTDGESLDSNIALIQNNARVGSCIAVALSELQKATRKKRLSRREDLIPPQPVVIGGINVDFIAKAQNSVILGGGQTNAGRVRRSFGGVGRNLADCLSRLGLTPLFLSAMGKDEHSESILHYCHHMDMRAVLQLEGKNTATYCAVITGAGELSVGLGDMDIHREITEQYVSKFKESLFQAPLVCIDGNVPLSTLQYVCQLAREHRLAVCYEPTDENKASKPFLSDSWKALTFISPNLQELRAINRTLGNPLPAGIEYSV
;
A
#
# COMPACT_ATOMS: atom_id res chain seq x y z
N ILE A 1 9.33 -1.28 -8.01
CA ILE A 1 8.01 -1.06 -8.64
C ILE A 1 8.24 -0.08 -9.77
N GLN A 2 7.78 -0.39 -10.97
CA GLN A 2 7.94 0.47 -12.14
C GLN A 2 7.07 1.75 -11.95
N PRO A 3 7.50 2.94 -12.41
CA PRO A 3 6.80 4.20 -12.15
C PRO A 3 5.31 4.25 -12.53
N SER A 4 4.91 3.72 -13.69
CA SER A 4 3.49 3.67 -14.14
C SER A 4 2.63 2.76 -13.25
N VAL A 5 3.20 1.67 -12.74
CA VAL A 5 2.51 0.81 -11.75
C VAL A 5 2.37 1.54 -10.41
N GLN A 6 3.42 2.22 -9.97
CA GLN A 6 3.42 3.00 -8.73
C GLN A 6 2.38 4.14 -8.79
N GLU A 7 2.35 4.88 -9.89
CA GLU A 7 1.37 5.94 -10.15
C GLU A 7 -0.06 5.39 -10.15
N ALA A 8 -0.31 4.29 -10.87
CA ALA A 8 -1.63 3.66 -10.91
C ALA A 8 -2.12 3.26 -9.52
N LEU A 9 -1.25 2.69 -8.68
CA LEU A 9 -1.57 2.35 -7.30
C LEU A 9 -1.90 3.58 -6.45
N MET A 10 -1.14 4.67 -6.59
CA MET A 10 -1.37 5.92 -5.86
C MET A 10 -2.70 6.59 -6.24
N GLU A 11 -3.08 6.51 -7.51
CA GLU A 11 -4.33 7.05 -8.05
C GLU A 11 -5.54 6.15 -7.83
N GLY A 12 -5.32 4.91 -7.35
CA GLY A 12 -6.37 3.90 -7.24
C GLY A 12 -6.90 3.47 -8.60
N ARG A 13 -6.06 3.48 -9.64
CA ARG A 13 -6.34 2.84 -10.93
C ARG A 13 -6.19 1.32 -10.81
N PRO A 14 -6.93 0.55 -11.62
CA PRO A 14 -6.85 -0.90 -11.61
C PRO A 14 -5.47 -1.39 -12.09
N VAL A 15 -4.86 -2.29 -11.32
CA VAL A 15 -3.57 -2.93 -11.62
C VAL A 15 -3.75 -4.45 -11.58
N VAL A 16 -3.18 -5.14 -12.56
CA VAL A 16 -3.21 -6.60 -12.66
C VAL A 16 -1.77 -7.12 -12.62
N ALA A 17 -1.45 -7.92 -11.60
CA ALA A 17 -0.17 -8.62 -11.57
C ALA A 17 -0.16 -9.75 -12.62
N LEU A 18 1.02 -10.05 -13.17
CA LEU A 18 1.28 -11.16 -14.09
C LEU A 18 2.55 -11.91 -13.65
N GLU A 19 2.60 -13.23 -13.83
CA GLU A 19 3.79 -14.02 -13.45
C GLU A 19 4.82 -14.11 -14.59
N SER A 20 6.06 -14.43 -14.24
CA SER A 20 7.15 -14.64 -15.21
C SER A 20 7.62 -16.08 -15.32
N THR A 21 7.12 -17.02 -14.50
CA THR A 21 7.42 -18.46 -14.70
C THR A 21 6.85 -18.98 -16.01
N ILE A 22 5.65 -18.53 -16.40
CA ILE A 22 5.07 -18.90 -17.71
C ILE A 22 5.97 -18.46 -18.88
N ILE A 23 6.65 -17.32 -18.72
CA ILE A 23 7.56 -16.74 -19.72
C ILE A 23 8.89 -17.52 -19.75
N THR A 24 9.44 -17.84 -18.58
CA THR A 24 10.79 -18.41 -18.46
C THR A 24 10.84 -19.93 -18.56
N HIS A 25 9.78 -20.62 -18.13
CA HIS A 25 9.73 -22.09 -18.01
C HIS A 25 8.43 -22.71 -18.55
N GLY A 26 7.47 -21.90 -19.00
CA GLY A 26 6.18 -22.38 -19.47
C GLY A 26 6.05 -22.46 -21.00
N MET A 27 6.85 -21.69 -21.74
CA MET A 27 6.80 -21.61 -23.21
C MET A 27 8.21 -21.42 -23.79
N ALA A 28 8.40 -21.86 -25.03
CA ALA A 28 9.66 -21.67 -25.75
C ALA A 28 9.80 -20.24 -26.31
N TYR A 29 11.04 -19.81 -26.54
CA TYR A 29 11.35 -18.56 -27.23
C TYR A 29 11.25 -18.74 -28.75
N PRO A 30 10.67 -17.79 -29.51
CA PRO A 30 10.20 -16.44 -29.11
C PRO A 30 8.74 -16.36 -28.65
N GLN A 31 7.98 -17.45 -28.67
CA GLN A 31 6.56 -17.46 -28.36
C GLN A 31 6.27 -16.96 -26.93
N ASN A 32 7.14 -17.27 -25.98
CA ASN A 32 7.04 -16.80 -24.60
C ASN A 32 7.04 -15.26 -24.48
N LEU A 33 7.89 -14.57 -25.26
CA LEU A 33 7.98 -13.11 -25.27
C LEU A 33 6.79 -12.49 -25.99
N SER A 34 6.40 -13.05 -27.14
CA SER A 34 5.22 -12.59 -27.88
C SER A 34 3.95 -12.70 -27.04
N MET A 35 3.74 -13.85 -26.38
CA MET A 35 2.61 -14.08 -25.49
C MET A 35 2.62 -13.10 -24.30
N ALA A 36 3.78 -12.88 -23.67
CA ALA A 36 3.88 -11.96 -22.54
C ALA A 36 3.48 -10.53 -22.91
N ARG A 37 3.97 -10.02 -24.05
CA ARG A 37 3.62 -8.69 -24.57
C ARG A 37 2.14 -8.59 -24.92
N GLU A 38 1.59 -9.61 -25.56
CA GLU A 38 0.18 -9.64 -25.92
C GLU A 38 -0.72 -9.65 -24.68
N VAL A 39 -0.34 -10.37 -23.63
CA VAL A 39 -1.06 -10.36 -22.35
C VAL A 39 -1.00 -8.98 -21.68
N GLU A 40 0.17 -8.31 -21.67
CA GLU A 40 0.27 -6.93 -21.17
C GLU A 40 -0.60 -5.95 -21.97
N GLU A 41 -0.66 -6.11 -23.29
CA GLU A 41 -1.52 -5.31 -24.17
C GLU A 41 -3.01 -5.58 -23.91
N ILE A 42 -3.42 -6.84 -23.73
CA ILE A 42 -4.80 -7.19 -23.36
C ILE A 42 -5.16 -6.52 -22.02
N VAL A 43 -4.25 -6.53 -21.05
CA VAL A 43 -4.51 -5.87 -19.76
C VAL A 43 -4.73 -4.37 -19.94
N THR A 44 -3.86 -3.73 -20.72
CA THR A 44 -3.89 -2.30 -21.03
C THR A 44 -5.15 -1.89 -21.77
N THR A 45 -5.49 -2.59 -22.85
CA THR A 45 -6.67 -2.32 -23.69
C THR A 45 -8.00 -2.53 -22.95
N ASN A 46 -8.01 -3.38 -21.92
CA ASN A 46 -9.17 -3.58 -21.04
C ASN A 46 -9.17 -2.64 -19.83
N GLY A 47 -8.36 -1.58 -19.83
CA GLY A 47 -8.44 -0.48 -18.88
C GLY A 47 -7.70 -0.68 -17.56
N ALA A 48 -6.83 -1.70 -17.46
CA ALA A 48 -5.98 -1.93 -16.29
C ALA A 48 -4.49 -1.76 -16.62
N VAL A 49 -3.66 -1.55 -15.61
CA VAL A 49 -2.21 -1.44 -15.77
C VAL A 49 -1.56 -2.81 -15.52
N PRO A 50 -0.83 -3.38 -16.49
CA PRO A 50 -0.12 -4.63 -16.28
C PRO A 50 1.09 -4.43 -15.36
N ALA A 51 1.31 -5.39 -14.47
CA ALA A 51 2.45 -5.45 -13.59
C ALA A 51 3.07 -6.85 -13.64
N THR A 52 3.78 -7.17 -14.73
CA THR A 52 4.55 -8.41 -14.80
C THR A 52 5.62 -8.44 -13.72
N VAL A 53 5.63 -9.51 -12.93
CA VAL A 53 6.51 -9.67 -11.78
C VAL A 53 7.63 -10.63 -12.12
N GLY A 54 8.88 -10.19 -11.98
CA GLY A 54 10.06 -11.01 -12.20
C GLY A 54 11.19 -10.66 -11.24
N ILE A 55 12.24 -11.47 -11.23
CA ILE A 55 13.47 -11.16 -10.49
C ILE A 55 14.59 -10.94 -11.49
N VAL A 56 15.19 -9.77 -11.43
CA VAL A 56 16.34 -9.40 -12.27
C VAL A 56 17.49 -9.05 -11.33
N ARG A 57 18.58 -9.81 -11.42
CA ARG A 57 19.83 -9.57 -10.67
C ARG A 57 19.61 -9.37 -9.16
N GLY A 58 18.83 -10.27 -8.54
CA GLY A 58 18.53 -10.28 -7.12
C GLY A 58 17.54 -9.22 -6.63
N ARG A 59 16.86 -8.51 -7.53
CA ARG A 59 15.80 -7.55 -7.19
C ARG A 59 14.45 -8.04 -7.70
N ILE A 60 13.40 -7.84 -6.92
CA ILE A 60 12.02 -8.09 -7.35
C ILE A 60 11.56 -6.86 -8.14
N HIS A 61 11.13 -7.09 -9.37
CA HIS A 61 10.55 -6.09 -10.26
C HIS A 61 9.04 -6.32 -10.33
N ILE A 62 8.27 -5.24 -10.22
CA ILE A 62 6.80 -5.23 -10.27
C ILE A 62 6.45 -4.24 -11.38
N GLY A 63 6.03 -4.77 -12.52
CA GLY A 63 6.17 -4.12 -13.82
C GLY A 63 7.61 -4.30 -14.32
N LEU A 64 7.81 -5.18 -15.29
CA LEU A 64 9.08 -5.31 -16.00
C LEU A 64 9.13 -4.28 -17.13
N THR A 65 10.33 -3.79 -17.46
CA THR A 65 10.51 -3.09 -18.74
C THR A 65 10.54 -4.09 -19.90
N ASP A 66 10.34 -3.63 -21.13
CA ASP A 66 10.42 -4.50 -22.31
C ASP A 66 11.80 -5.18 -22.42
N GLU A 67 12.88 -4.49 -22.04
CA GLU A 67 14.23 -5.05 -22.02
C GLU A 67 14.38 -6.13 -20.95
N GLU A 68 13.81 -5.94 -19.77
CA GLU A 68 13.82 -6.92 -18.68
C GLU A 68 12.99 -8.15 -19.05
N LEU A 69 11.84 -7.94 -19.70
CA LEU A 69 10.97 -8.98 -20.23
C LEU A 69 11.69 -9.81 -21.30
N GLN A 70 12.32 -9.15 -22.27
CA GLN A 70 13.13 -9.78 -23.31
C GLN A 70 14.31 -10.55 -22.72
N PHE A 71 14.98 -9.97 -21.72
CA PHE A 71 16.07 -10.62 -21.00
C PHE A 71 15.61 -11.92 -20.33
N LEU A 72 14.49 -11.90 -19.59
CA LEU A 72 13.96 -13.11 -18.94
C LEU A 72 13.51 -14.16 -19.97
N ALA A 73 12.83 -13.73 -21.05
CA ALA A 73 12.33 -14.64 -22.08
C ALA A 73 13.45 -15.33 -22.89
N GLY A 74 14.57 -14.62 -23.14
CA GLY A 74 15.71 -15.14 -23.88
C GLY A 74 16.75 -15.89 -23.02
N SER A 75 16.65 -15.82 -21.70
CA SER A 75 17.65 -16.39 -20.79
C SER A 75 17.38 -17.87 -20.51
N ARG A 76 18.40 -18.72 -20.70
CA ARG A 76 18.35 -20.16 -20.34
C ARG A 76 18.71 -20.45 -18.88
N ASN A 77 19.44 -19.54 -18.23
CA ASN A 77 19.96 -19.71 -16.87
C ASN A 77 19.18 -18.85 -15.85
N VAL A 78 17.86 -18.92 -15.88
CA VAL A 78 16.98 -18.24 -14.92
C VAL A 78 16.38 -19.25 -13.96
N VAL A 79 16.20 -18.86 -12.71
CA VAL A 79 15.65 -19.75 -11.68
C VAL A 79 14.11 -19.69 -11.75
N LYS A 80 13.43 -20.84 -11.66
CA LYS A 80 12.01 -20.90 -11.32
C LYS A 80 11.83 -20.61 -9.82
N VAL A 81 11.23 -19.48 -9.48
CA VAL A 81 11.23 -18.93 -8.12
C VAL A 81 9.86 -19.04 -7.47
N SER A 82 9.71 -19.99 -6.55
CA SER A 82 8.59 -20.08 -5.62
C SER A 82 8.94 -19.41 -4.27
N ARG A 83 8.02 -19.43 -3.30
CA ARG A 83 8.20 -18.82 -1.96
C ARG A 83 9.54 -19.17 -1.32
N ARG A 84 9.91 -20.45 -1.33
CA ARG A 84 11.14 -20.94 -0.67
C ARG A 84 12.43 -20.50 -1.37
N ASP A 85 12.34 -20.21 -2.66
CA ASP A 85 13.49 -19.88 -3.50
C ASP A 85 13.82 -18.38 -3.41
N LEU A 86 12.84 -17.54 -3.06
CA LEU A 86 13.00 -16.09 -2.94
C LEU A 86 14.24 -15.67 -2.14
N PRO A 87 14.48 -16.14 -0.89
CA PRO A 87 15.63 -15.68 -0.11
C PRO A 87 16.96 -16.01 -0.79
N TYR A 88 17.07 -17.20 -1.40
CA TYR A 88 18.29 -17.62 -2.07
C TYR A 88 18.56 -16.77 -3.32
N VAL A 89 17.57 -16.67 -4.22
CA VAL A 89 17.72 -15.94 -5.49
C VAL A 89 18.06 -14.46 -5.25
N LEU A 90 17.41 -13.83 -4.27
CA LEU A 90 17.69 -12.44 -3.91
C LEU A 90 19.09 -12.27 -3.29
N SER A 91 19.48 -13.15 -2.36
CA SER A 91 20.80 -13.05 -1.70
C SER A 91 21.98 -13.26 -2.65
N GLN A 92 21.78 -14.08 -3.69
CA GLN A 92 22.81 -14.44 -4.66
C GLN A 92 22.84 -13.51 -5.88
N GLY A 93 21.97 -12.49 -5.95
CA GLY A 93 21.94 -11.62 -7.13
C GLY A 93 21.46 -12.32 -8.41
N LEU A 94 20.69 -13.40 -8.29
CA LEU A 94 20.25 -14.21 -9.43
C LEU A 94 18.99 -13.63 -10.09
N SER A 95 18.75 -14.02 -11.35
CA SER A 95 17.51 -13.70 -12.07
C SER A 95 16.59 -14.92 -12.12
N GLY A 96 15.29 -14.69 -12.17
CA GLY A 96 14.33 -15.77 -12.13
C GLY A 96 12.90 -15.36 -12.45
N GLY A 97 12.16 -16.33 -13.01
CA GLY A 97 10.72 -16.21 -13.19
C GLY A 97 9.99 -16.54 -11.89
N THR A 98 9.09 -15.67 -11.45
CA THR A 98 8.28 -15.94 -10.24
C THR A 98 7.12 -16.86 -10.58
N THR A 99 6.87 -17.89 -9.76
CA THR A 99 5.66 -18.73 -9.89
C THR A 99 4.46 -18.00 -9.33
N VAL A 100 3.25 -18.54 -9.48
CA VAL A 100 2.03 -18.07 -8.77
C VAL A 100 2.31 -17.69 -7.32
N SER A 101 2.89 -18.58 -6.51
CA SER A 101 3.26 -18.25 -5.12
C SER A 101 4.23 -17.06 -4.99
N GLY A 102 5.29 -17.01 -5.80
CA GLY A 102 6.25 -15.89 -5.77
C GLY A 102 5.63 -14.56 -6.20
N THR A 103 4.79 -14.59 -7.24
CA THR A 103 4.07 -13.43 -7.78
C THR A 103 3.06 -12.90 -6.77
N MET A 104 2.29 -13.76 -6.11
CA MET A 104 1.33 -13.35 -5.07
C MET A 104 2.01 -12.59 -3.93
N ILE A 105 3.15 -13.08 -3.43
CA ILE A 105 3.92 -12.41 -2.37
C ILE A 105 4.33 -11.01 -2.79
N ALA A 106 4.87 -10.87 -4.00
CA ALA A 106 5.32 -9.58 -4.52
C ALA A 106 4.14 -8.63 -4.78
N ALA A 107 3.06 -9.12 -5.40
CA ALA A 107 1.84 -8.36 -5.68
C ALA A 107 1.21 -7.83 -4.39
N HIS A 108 1.07 -8.68 -3.36
CA HIS A 108 0.53 -8.28 -2.07
C HIS A 108 1.39 -7.21 -1.39
N LYS A 109 2.72 -7.39 -1.39
CA LYS A 109 3.65 -6.38 -0.86
C LYS A 109 3.58 -5.05 -1.61
N ALA A 110 3.18 -5.07 -2.89
CA ALA A 110 2.96 -3.89 -3.72
C ALA A 110 1.57 -3.27 -3.54
N GLY A 111 0.65 -3.92 -2.81
CA GLY A 111 -0.74 -3.48 -2.71
C GLY A 111 -1.59 -3.80 -3.94
N ILE A 112 -1.18 -4.74 -4.79
CA ILE A 112 -1.95 -5.20 -5.96
C ILE A 112 -2.87 -6.35 -5.52
N PRO A 113 -4.21 -6.19 -5.60
CA PRO A 113 -5.14 -7.17 -5.06
C PRO A 113 -5.50 -8.30 -6.04
N LEU A 114 -5.11 -8.19 -7.33
CA LEU A 114 -5.51 -9.12 -8.38
C LEU A 114 -4.32 -9.55 -9.24
N PHE A 115 -4.26 -10.86 -9.51
CA PHE A 115 -3.21 -11.53 -10.27
C PHE A 115 -3.83 -12.47 -11.30
N VAL A 116 -3.33 -12.46 -12.53
CA VAL A 116 -3.72 -13.37 -13.61
C VAL A 116 -2.60 -14.35 -13.95
N THR A 117 -2.94 -15.63 -14.09
CA THR A 117 -2.08 -16.68 -14.64
C THR A 117 -2.87 -17.58 -15.59
N GLY A 118 -2.19 -18.48 -16.30
CA GLY A 118 -2.85 -19.50 -17.10
C GLY A 118 -3.60 -20.48 -16.21
N GLY A 119 -2.92 -21.01 -15.20
CA GLY A 119 -3.46 -22.07 -14.33
C GLY A 119 -2.60 -22.21 -13.09
N ILE A 120 -3.20 -22.37 -11.91
CA ILE A 120 -2.42 -22.52 -10.67
C ILE A 120 -1.75 -23.90 -10.59
N GLY A 121 -0.71 -24.02 -9.78
CA GLY A 121 -0.26 -25.32 -9.30
C GLY A 121 -1.29 -25.95 -8.35
N GLY A 122 -1.07 -27.21 -7.96
CA GLY A 122 -2.03 -27.93 -7.12
C GLY A 122 -1.46 -29.22 -6.56
N VAL A 123 -2.35 -30.11 -6.13
CA VAL A 123 -1.98 -31.46 -5.70
C VAL A 123 -1.68 -32.27 -6.95
N HIS A 124 -0.49 -32.87 -7.03
CA HIS A 124 -0.15 -33.74 -8.16
C HIS A 124 -0.96 -35.04 -8.10
N ARG A 125 -1.18 -35.69 -9.26
CA ARG A 125 -1.82 -37.01 -9.30
C ARG A 125 -0.97 -38.03 -8.54
N GLY A 126 -1.56 -38.68 -7.54
CA GLY A 126 -0.83 -39.54 -6.59
C GLY A 126 -0.22 -38.78 -5.38
N GLY A 127 -0.52 -37.49 -5.23
CA GLY A 127 -0.02 -36.61 -4.18
C GLY A 127 -0.30 -37.09 -2.75
N GLN A 128 -1.33 -37.93 -2.54
CA GLN A 128 -1.59 -38.56 -1.25
C GLN A 128 -0.49 -39.54 -0.81
N HIS A 129 0.33 -40.02 -1.74
CA HIS A 129 1.46 -40.92 -1.46
C HIS A 129 2.80 -40.18 -1.53
N THR A 130 2.95 -39.25 -2.48
CA THR A 130 4.22 -38.54 -2.72
C THR A 130 4.36 -37.26 -1.91
N LEU A 131 3.24 -36.71 -1.41
CA LEU A 131 3.14 -35.36 -0.84
C LEU A 131 3.63 -34.26 -1.80
N ASP A 132 3.59 -34.53 -3.12
CA ASP A 132 3.92 -33.54 -4.15
C ASP A 132 2.74 -32.58 -4.33
N VAL A 133 2.78 -31.48 -3.57
CA VAL A 133 1.75 -30.45 -3.52
C VAL A 133 2.39 -29.09 -3.78
N SER A 134 1.83 -28.34 -4.72
CA SER A 134 2.34 -27.01 -5.05
C SER A 134 2.25 -26.05 -3.86
N ALA A 135 3.33 -25.29 -3.65
CA ALA A 135 3.36 -24.19 -2.68
C ALA A 135 2.31 -23.10 -3.00
N ASP A 136 1.80 -23.04 -4.24
CA ASP A 136 0.75 -22.11 -4.64
C ASP A 136 -0.50 -22.24 -3.79
N LEU A 137 -0.89 -23.47 -3.39
CA LEU A 137 -2.08 -23.69 -2.56
C LEU A 137 -1.93 -23.13 -1.15
N THR A 138 -0.74 -23.29 -0.57
CA THR A 138 -0.43 -22.74 0.74
C THR A 138 -0.28 -21.22 0.68
N GLU A 139 0.22 -20.68 -0.43
CA GLU A 139 0.30 -19.24 -0.63
C GLU A 139 -1.08 -18.61 -0.79
N LEU A 140 -1.99 -19.25 -1.53
CA LEU A 140 -3.40 -18.87 -1.59
C LEU A 140 -4.03 -18.83 -0.19
N GLY A 141 -3.67 -19.72 0.73
CA GLY A 141 -4.14 -19.66 2.13
C GLY A 141 -3.56 -18.53 2.99
N ARG A 142 -2.52 -17.82 2.52
CA ARG A 142 -1.70 -16.90 3.34
C ARG A 142 -1.57 -15.49 2.79
N THR A 143 -1.91 -15.30 1.52
CA THR A 143 -1.73 -14.03 0.84
C THR A 143 -3.05 -13.58 0.22
N PRO A 144 -3.61 -12.41 0.64
CA PRO A 144 -4.90 -11.92 0.20
C PRO A 144 -4.81 -11.25 -1.17
N VAL A 145 -4.54 -12.07 -2.18
CA VAL A 145 -4.54 -11.71 -3.60
C VAL A 145 -5.52 -12.63 -4.31
N ALA A 146 -6.41 -12.04 -5.11
CA ALA A 146 -7.29 -12.80 -5.97
C ALA A 146 -6.51 -13.31 -7.19
N VAL A 147 -6.65 -14.59 -7.50
CA VAL A 147 -5.99 -15.25 -8.63
C VAL A 147 -7.03 -15.65 -9.65
N VAL A 148 -6.93 -15.09 -10.85
CA VAL A 148 -7.75 -15.45 -12.01
C VAL A 148 -6.96 -16.43 -12.87
N SER A 149 -7.53 -17.61 -13.11
CA SER A 149 -6.85 -18.66 -13.85
C SER A 149 -7.83 -19.64 -14.50
N ALA A 150 -7.37 -20.49 -15.41
CA ALA A 150 -8.19 -21.54 -16.02
C ALA A 150 -8.35 -22.77 -15.11
N GLY A 151 -8.48 -22.54 -13.80
CA GLY A 151 -8.44 -23.54 -12.76
C GLY A 151 -7.01 -24.00 -12.48
N VAL A 152 -6.85 -25.30 -12.26
CA VAL A 152 -5.55 -25.93 -11.97
C VAL A 152 -5.00 -26.54 -13.26
N LYS A 153 -3.67 -26.54 -13.44
CA LYS A 153 -3.04 -27.17 -14.61
C LYS A 153 -3.52 -28.63 -14.78
N SER A 154 -3.81 -29.05 -16.00
CA SER A 154 -4.47 -30.33 -16.33
C SER A 154 -3.72 -31.60 -15.84
N ILE A 155 -2.41 -31.49 -15.63
CA ILE A 155 -1.54 -32.55 -15.11
C ILE A 155 -1.78 -32.88 -13.61
N LEU A 156 -2.61 -32.09 -12.93
CA LEU A 156 -2.84 -32.15 -11.50
C LEU A 156 -4.12 -32.93 -11.16
N ASP A 157 -4.33 -33.15 -9.86
CA ASP A 157 -5.53 -33.74 -9.29
C ASP A 157 -6.49 -32.63 -8.83
N ILE A 158 -7.56 -32.42 -9.60
CA ILE A 158 -8.52 -31.33 -9.37
C ILE A 158 -9.25 -31.54 -8.04
N GLY A 159 -9.80 -32.74 -7.81
CA GLY A 159 -10.55 -33.06 -6.59
C GLY A 159 -9.74 -32.83 -5.33
N ARG A 160 -8.52 -33.38 -5.27
CA ARG A 160 -7.62 -33.16 -4.12
C ARG A 160 -7.17 -31.71 -3.97
N THR A 161 -7.02 -30.99 -5.08
CA THR A 161 -6.67 -29.57 -5.01
C THR A 161 -7.80 -28.75 -4.40
N LEU A 162 -9.06 -29.02 -4.75
CA LEU A 162 -10.21 -28.34 -4.15
C LEU A 162 -10.31 -28.60 -2.63
N GLU A 163 -10.15 -29.85 -2.20
CA GLU A 163 -10.11 -30.23 -0.77
C GLU A 163 -8.96 -29.54 -0.01
N TYR A 164 -7.79 -29.43 -0.63
CA TYR A 164 -6.66 -28.74 -0.03
C TYR A 164 -6.92 -27.23 0.09
N LEU A 165 -7.51 -26.61 -0.95
CA LEU A 165 -7.89 -25.19 -0.93
C LEU A 165 -8.94 -24.88 0.14
N GLU A 166 -9.92 -25.76 0.32
CA GLU A 166 -10.87 -25.69 1.43
C GLU A 166 -10.14 -25.72 2.78
N THR A 167 -9.22 -26.66 2.97
CA THR A 167 -8.40 -26.77 4.20
C THR A 167 -7.56 -25.51 4.46
N GLN A 168 -7.09 -24.84 3.40
CA GLN A 168 -6.34 -23.58 3.49
C GLN A 168 -7.23 -22.34 3.66
N GLY A 169 -8.56 -22.48 3.71
CA GLY A 169 -9.49 -21.36 3.84
C GLY A 169 -9.54 -20.46 2.61
N VAL A 170 -9.25 -21.01 1.42
CA VAL A 170 -9.27 -20.26 0.16
C VAL A 170 -10.69 -20.25 -0.40
N CYS A 171 -11.21 -19.07 -0.71
CA CYS A 171 -12.49 -18.96 -1.41
C CYS A 171 -12.30 -19.31 -2.88
N VAL A 172 -13.03 -20.32 -3.37
CA VAL A 172 -12.96 -20.77 -4.77
C VAL A 172 -14.30 -20.55 -5.44
N ALA A 173 -14.30 -19.87 -6.59
CA ALA A 173 -15.49 -19.66 -7.42
C ALA A 173 -15.19 -19.97 -8.90
N ALA A 174 -16.08 -20.70 -9.55
CA ALA A 174 -16.10 -20.82 -11.00
C ALA A 174 -16.66 -19.54 -11.64
N PHE A 175 -16.15 -19.12 -12.79
CA PHE A 175 -16.64 -17.97 -13.53
C PHE A 175 -17.60 -18.41 -14.65
N GLY A 176 -18.83 -17.89 -14.61
CA GLY A 176 -19.90 -18.17 -15.57
C GLY A 176 -21.18 -18.70 -14.91
N GLU A 177 -22.06 -19.29 -15.72
CA GLU A 177 -23.43 -19.70 -15.32
C GLU A 177 -23.51 -20.93 -14.39
N SER A 178 -22.39 -21.59 -14.10
CA SER A 178 -22.41 -22.84 -13.34
C SER A 178 -21.21 -22.97 -12.40
N ARG A 179 -21.29 -23.93 -11.49
CA ARG A 179 -20.19 -24.30 -10.59
C ARG A 179 -19.19 -25.27 -11.23
N GLU A 180 -19.33 -25.62 -12.52
CA GLU A 180 -18.37 -26.51 -13.20
C GLU A 180 -16.96 -25.93 -13.11
N PHE A 181 -16.05 -26.68 -12.47
CA PHE A 181 -14.67 -26.25 -12.33
C PHE A 181 -13.91 -26.56 -13.64
N PRO A 182 -13.19 -25.61 -14.25
CA PRO A 182 -12.46 -25.86 -15.49
C PRO A 182 -11.20 -26.71 -15.25
N ALA A 183 -10.86 -27.54 -16.23
CA ALA A 183 -9.67 -28.40 -16.24
C ALA A 183 -8.59 -27.84 -17.18
N PHE A 184 -8.28 -26.55 -17.07
CA PHE A 184 -7.28 -25.85 -17.87
C PHE A 184 -7.62 -25.81 -19.37
N PHE A 185 -7.28 -26.86 -20.12
CA PHE A 185 -7.57 -27.00 -21.55
C PHE A 185 -9.03 -27.37 -21.86
N SER A 186 -9.74 -27.91 -20.87
CA SER A 186 -11.15 -28.29 -20.98
C SER A 186 -12.02 -27.42 -20.10
N ARG A 187 -13.19 -27.07 -20.61
CA ARG A 187 -14.23 -26.34 -19.86
C ARG A 187 -14.91 -27.19 -18.80
N GLN A 188 -14.85 -28.51 -18.94
CA GLN A 188 -15.48 -29.47 -18.04
C GLN A 188 -14.42 -30.37 -17.41
N SER A 189 -14.48 -30.53 -16.09
CA SER A 189 -13.60 -31.40 -15.32
C SER A 189 -14.34 -32.55 -14.65
N GLY A 190 -15.67 -32.46 -14.53
CA GLY A 190 -16.47 -33.35 -13.69
C GLY A 190 -16.41 -32.99 -12.19
N PHE A 191 -15.70 -31.91 -11.83
CA PHE A 191 -15.66 -31.36 -10.47
C PHE A 191 -16.42 -30.04 -10.40
N GLN A 192 -16.94 -29.74 -9.21
CA GLN A 192 -17.68 -28.50 -8.94
C GLN A 192 -16.88 -27.61 -7.99
N ALA A 193 -16.79 -26.32 -8.30
CA ALA A 193 -16.37 -25.31 -7.35
C ALA A 193 -17.42 -25.17 -6.24
N PRO A 194 -17.03 -24.74 -5.02
CA PRO A 194 -17.98 -24.44 -3.94
C PRO A 194 -19.01 -23.36 -4.35
N TYR A 195 -18.55 -22.33 -5.07
CA TYR A 195 -19.35 -21.19 -5.51
C TYR A 195 -19.14 -20.90 -7.01
N HIS A 196 -19.97 -20.01 -7.56
CA HIS A 196 -19.76 -19.43 -8.88
C HIS A 196 -20.10 -17.94 -8.86
N VAL A 197 -19.54 -17.19 -9.81
CA VAL A 197 -19.82 -15.79 -10.09
C VAL A 197 -20.13 -15.67 -11.57
N ARG A 198 -21.20 -14.96 -11.93
CA ARG A 198 -21.74 -14.97 -13.31
C ARG A 198 -20.98 -14.04 -14.25
N ASN A 199 -20.42 -12.97 -13.70
CA ASN A 199 -19.76 -11.90 -14.44
C ASN A 199 -18.67 -11.23 -13.61
N GLU A 200 -17.99 -10.27 -14.23
CA GLU A 200 -16.86 -9.56 -13.64
C GLU A 200 -17.25 -8.67 -12.45
N ASP A 201 -18.48 -8.14 -12.43
CA ASP A 201 -18.99 -7.35 -11.30
C ASP A 201 -19.18 -8.20 -10.04
N GLU A 202 -19.79 -9.39 -10.17
CA GLU A 202 -19.95 -10.33 -9.06
C GLU A 202 -18.61 -10.84 -8.53
N ALA A 203 -17.66 -11.12 -9.44
CA ALA A 203 -16.30 -11.49 -9.05
C ALA A 203 -15.62 -10.34 -8.28
N ALA A 204 -15.78 -9.10 -8.74
CA ALA A 204 -15.25 -7.92 -8.06
C ALA A 204 -15.90 -7.71 -6.67
N GLU A 205 -17.21 -7.93 -6.53
CA GLU A 205 -17.90 -7.86 -5.24
C GLU A 205 -17.43 -8.94 -4.26
N LEU A 206 -17.21 -10.17 -4.74
CA LEU A 206 -16.65 -11.28 -3.95
C LEU A 206 -15.26 -10.91 -3.43
N ILE A 207 -14.37 -10.44 -4.31
CA ILE A 207 -13.01 -10.01 -3.95
C ILE A 207 -13.06 -8.83 -2.97
N ALA A 208 -13.89 -7.82 -3.24
CA ALA A 208 -14.06 -6.67 -2.35
C ALA A 208 -14.58 -7.08 -0.96
N SER A 209 -15.41 -8.11 -0.87
CA SER A 209 -15.90 -8.66 0.40
C SER A 209 -14.80 -9.36 1.18
N ALA A 210 -13.99 -10.20 0.52
CA ALA A 210 -12.83 -10.84 1.14
C ALA A 210 -11.83 -9.81 1.70
N LEU A 211 -11.50 -8.77 0.92
CA LEU A 211 -10.61 -7.68 1.35
C LEU A 211 -11.19 -6.90 2.54
N ARG A 212 -12.51 -6.62 2.55
CA ARG A 212 -13.18 -5.89 3.65
C ARG A 212 -13.20 -6.68 4.95
N LEU A 213 -13.32 -8.01 4.88
CA LEU A 213 -13.26 -8.89 6.04
C LEU A 213 -11.84 -9.00 6.62
N GLY A 214 -10.81 -8.53 5.89
CA GLY A 214 -9.42 -8.62 6.32
C GLY A 214 -8.93 -10.07 6.39
N LEU A 215 -9.49 -10.95 5.55
CA LEU A 215 -9.04 -12.34 5.49
C LEU A 215 -7.59 -12.40 5.02
N GLY A 216 -6.79 -13.30 5.61
CA GLY A 216 -5.41 -13.53 5.19
C GLY A 216 -5.28 -14.40 3.94
N SER A 217 -6.34 -15.08 3.52
CA SER A 217 -6.36 -15.92 2.33
C SER A 217 -6.77 -15.15 1.07
N GLY A 218 -6.33 -15.65 -0.08
CA GLY A 218 -6.72 -15.21 -1.40
C GLY A 218 -8.05 -15.79 -1.86
N VAL A 219 -8.43 -15.41 -3.08
CA VAL A 219 -9.63 -15.89 -3.79
C VAL A 219 -9.19 -16.50 -5.11
N LEU A 220 -9.68 -17.68 -5.46
CA LEU A 220 -9.47 -18.29 -6.77
C LEU A 220 -10.72 -18.11 -7.63
N ILE A 221 -10.58 -17.38 -8.75
CA ILE A 221 -11.60 -17.28 -9.78
C ILE A 221 -11.19 -18.18 -10.94
N ALA A 222 -11.90 -19.29 -11.12
CA ALA A 222 -11.60 -20.30 -12.13
C ALA A 222 -12.40 -20.02 -13.41
N VAL A 223 -11.72 -19.55 -14.45
CA VAL A 223 -12.28 -19.10 -15.72
C VAL A 223 -12.19 -20.21 -16.77
N PRO A 224 -13.30 -20.70 -17.34
CA PRO A 224 -13.23 -21.73 -18.36
C PRO A 224 -12.53 -21.21 -19.63
N CYS A 225 -11.73 -22.06 -20.28
CA CYS A 225 -11.09 -21.72 -21.55
C CYS A 225 -12.13 -21.34 -22.62
N PRO A 226 -11.79 -20.47 -23.59
CA PRO A 226 -12.70 -20.11 -24.68
C PRO A 226 -13.24 -21.35 -25.42
N PRO A 227 -14.54 -21.41 -25.76
CA PRO A 227 -15.15 -22.60 -26.36
C PRO A 227 -14.56 -22.95 -27.73
N GLU A 228 -14.08 -21.95 -28.49
CA GLU A 228 -13.48 -22.13 -29.81
C GLU A 228 -12.08 -22.77 -29.75
N ARG A 229 -11.45 -22.76 -28.57
CA ARG A 229 -10.09 -23.24 -28.30
C ARG A 229 -10.05 -24.30 -27.21
N ALA A 230 -11.21 -24.80 -26.79
CA ALA A 230 -11.32 -25.89 -25.85
C ALA A 230 -10.87 -27.19 -26.52
N ALA A 231 -9.82 -27.79 -26.00
CA ALA A 231 -9.33 -29.05 -26.53
C ALA A 231 -10.29 -30.19 -26.15
N PRO A 232 -10.47 -31.20 -27.02
CA PRO A 232 -11.28 -32.37 -26.66
C PRO A 232 -10.68 -33.05 -25.42
N GLY A 233 -11.45 -33.10 -24.34
CA GLY A 233 -10.95 -33.56 -23.04
C GLY A 233 -10.29 -34.95 -23.06
N HIS A 234 -10.73 -35.84 -23.96
CA HIS A 234 -10.16 -37.18 -24.11
C HIS A 234 -8.76 -37.18 -24.72
N VAL A 235 -8.51 -36.37 -25.77
CA VAL A 235 -7.20 -36.29 -26.45
C VAL A 235 -6.13 -35.76 -25.50
N VAL A 236 -6.47 -34.71 -24.75
CA VAL A 236 -5.55 -34.10 -23.78
C VAL A 236 -5.30 -35.02 -22.61
N GLU A 237 -6.32 -35.73 -22.12
CA GLU A 237 -6.17 -36.68 -21.02
C GLU A 237 -5.28 -37.87 -21.42
N GLU A 238 -5.42 -38.41 -22.63
CA GLU A 238 -4.52 -39.44 -23.15
C GLU A 238 -3.06 -38.96 -23.21
N ALA A 239 -2.83 -37.76 -23.74
CA ALA A 239 -1.50 -37.15 -23.77
C ALA A 239 -0.92 -36.94 -22.36
N ILE A 240 -1.74 -36.51 -21.40
CA ILE A 240 -1.33 -36.35 -19.98
C ILE A 240 -0.94 -37.70 -19.37
N GLN A 241 -1.72 -38.75 -19.58
CA GLN A 241 -1.43 -40.08 -19.03
C GLN A 241 -0.12 -40.64 -19.59
N GLN A 242 0.11 -40.47 -20.89
CA GLN A 242 1.36 -40.85 -21.52
C GLN A 242 2.55 -40.04 -20.98
N ALA A 243 2.41 -38.71 -20.87
CA ALA A 243 3.45 -37.84 -20.33
C ALA A 243 3.80 -38.18 -18.87
N LEU A 244 2.79 -38.48 -18.04
CA LEU A 244 2.96 -38.92 -16.65
C LEU A 244 3.67 -40.27 -16.56
N HIS A 245 3.35 -41.20 -17.46
CA HIS A 245 4.03 -42.49 -17.53
C HIS A 245 5.52 -42.32 -17.88
N GLU A 246 5.83 -41.48 -18.89
CA GLU A 246 7.21 -41.19 -19.27
C GLU A 246 8.00 -40.45 -18.17
N ALA A 247 7.37 -39.51 -17.46
CA ALA A 247 7.99 -38.81 -16.34
C ALA A 247 8.42 -39.80 -15.24
N ARG A 248 7.57 -40.79 -14.94
CA ARG A 248 7.88 -41.86 -13.97
C ARG A 248 9.04 -42.73 -14.44
N LEU A 249 9.05 -43.16 -15.71
CA LEU A 249 10.14 -43.96 -16.26
C LEU A 249 11.49 -43.23 -16.24
N LYS A 250 11.48 -41.91 -16.44
CA LYS A 250 12.67 -41.06 -16.41
C LYS A 250 13.06 -40.57 -15.01
N GLY A 251 12.28 -40.91 -13.97
CA GLY A 251 12.55 -40.46 -12.59
C GLY A 251 12.46 -38.94 -12.38
N ILE A 252 11.69 -38.24 -13.21
CA ILE A 252 11.53 -36.78 -13.11
C ILE A 252 10.65 -36.46 -11.90
N THR A 253 11.16 -35.66 -10.97
CA THR A 253 10.51 -35.37 -9.69
C THR A 253 10.64 -33.89 -9.29
N GLY A 254 9.76 -33.45 -8.38
CA GLY A 254 9.76 -32.09 -7.84
C GLY A 254 9.49 -31.01 -8.90
N LYS A 255 10.23 -29.90 -8.82
CA LYS A 255 9.95 -28.68 -9.61
C LYS A 255 10.09 -28.83 -11.14
N GLU A 256 10.77 -29.89 -11.57
CA GLU A 256 11.03 -30.24 -12.98
C GLU A 256 9.88 -31.02 -13.63
N VAL A 257 8.93 -31.55 -12.84
CA VAL A 257 7.80 -32.34 -13.36
C VAL A 257 6.90 -31.50 -14.25
N THR A 258 6.46 -30.32 -13.80
CA THR A 258 5.52 -29.49 -14.56
C THR A 258 6.08 -29.03 -15.91
N PRO A 259 7.31 -28.47 -16.02
CA PRO A 259 7.87 -28.08 -17.32
C PRO A 259 8.01 -29.27 -18.27
N PHE A 260 8.47 -30.43 -17.77
CA PHE A 260 8.57 -31.64 -18.57
C PHE A 260 7.21 -32.09 -19.13
N LEU A 261 6.18 -32.13 -18.28
CA LEU A 261 4.85 -32.58 -18.69
C LEU A 261 4.23 -31.64 -19.71
N LEU A 262 4.34 -30.31 -19.53
CA LEU A 262 3.81 -29.35 -20.48
C LEU A 262 4.48 -29.45 -21.86
N GLN A 263 5.82 -29.58 -21.89
CA GLN A 263 6.53 -29.79 -23.14
C GLN A 263 6.08 -31.10 -23.82
N LYS A 264 6.00 -32.19 -23.06
CA LYS A 264 5.62 -33.49 -23.61
C LYS A 264 4.18 -33.50 -24.15
N ILE A 265 3.25 -32.84 -23.46
CA ILE A 265 1.87 -32.69 -23.93
C ILE A 265 1.85 -31.86 -25.22
N SER A 266 2.60 -30.77 -25.29
CA SER A 266 2.75 -29.99 -26.53
C SER A 266 3.19 -30.85 -27.70
N ASP A 267 4.22 -31.69 -27.50
CA ASP A 267 4.76 -32.59 -28.53
C ASP A 267 3.73 -33.66 -28.94
N LEU A 268 2.95 -34.19 -28.00
CA LEU A 268 1.94 -35.24 -28.25
C LEU A 268 0.66 -34.69 -28.90
N THR A 269 0.41 -33.39 -28.80
CA THR A 269 -0.78 -32.73 -29.37
C THR A 269 -0.47 -31.93 -30.64
N ASP A 270 0.70 -32.14 -31.26
CA ASP A 270 1.16 -31.39 -32.45
C ASP A 270 1.05 -29.85 -32.29
N GLY A 271 1.25 -29.36 -31.07
CA GLY A 271 1.16 -27.93 -30.74
C GLY A 271 -0.23 -27.39 -30.36
N GLU A 272 -1.32 -28.16 -30.51
CA GLU A 272 -2.68 -27.68 -30.17
C GLU A 272 -2.80 -27.26 -28.70
N SER A 273 -2.17 -27.98 -27.78
CA SER A 273 -2.19 -27.61 -26.37
C SER A 273 -1.46 -26.30 -26.07
N LEU A 274 -0.47 -25.91 -26.87
CA LEU A 274 0.19 -24.61 -26.73
C LEU A 274 -0.74 -23.48 -27.18
N ASP A 275 -1.45 -23.65 -28.30
CA ASP A 275 -2.45 -22.70 -28.78
C ASP A 275 -3.59 -22.51 -27.78
N SER A 276 -4.10 -23.61 -27.20
CA SER A 276 -5.09 -23.54 -26.12
C SER A 276 -4.52 -22.85 -24.87
N ASN A 277 -3.25 -23.06 -24.53
CA ASN A 277 -2.59 -22.41 -23.39
C ASN A 277 -2.46 -20.89 -23.60
N ILE A 278 -2.16 -20.45 -24.82
CA ILE A 278 -2.11 -19.03 -25.18
C ILE A 278 -3.53 -18.43 -25.12
N ALA A 279 -4.52 -19.10 -25.72
CA ALA A 279 -5.90 -18.62 -25.73
C ALA A 279 -6.50 -18.50 -24.32
N LEU A 280 -6.21 -19.45 -23.42
CA LEU A 280 -6.69 -19.38 -22.05
C LEU A 280 -6.03 -18.26 -21.25
N ILE A 281 -4.71 -18.00 -21.39
CA ILE A 281 -4.07 -16.91 -20.64
C ILE A 281 -4.57 -15.54 -21.12
N GLN A 282 -4.78 -15.39 -22.43
CA GLN A 282 -5.37 -14.19 -23.02
C GLN A 282 -6.78 -13.95 -22.47
N ASN A 283 -7.61 -15.00 -22.41
CA ASN A 283 -8.96 -14.90 -21.83
C ASN A 283 -8.92 -14.57 -20.33
N ASN A 284 -8.03 -15.20 -19.57
CA ASN A 284 -7.86 -14.91 -18.14
C ASN A 284 -7.40 -13.46 -17.92
N ALA A 285 -6.54 -12.92 -18.80
CA ALA A 285 -6.09 -11.54 -18.77
C ALA A 285 -7.22 -10.57 -19.05
N ARG A 286 -8.06 -10.85 -20.07
CA ARG A 286 -9.26 -10.05 -20.36
C ARG A 286 -10.21 -10.05 -19.16
N VAL A 287 -10.60 -11.22 -18.66
CA VAL A 287 -11.52 -11.35 -17.51
C VAL A 287 -10.93 -10.69 -16.27
N GLY A 288 -9.65 -10.96 -15.95
CA GLY A 288 -8.97 -10.40 -14.79
C GLY A 288 -8.87 -8.87 -14.83
N SER A 289 -8.64 -8.28 -16.00
CA SER A 289 -8.63 -6.83 -16.17
C SER A 289 -10.01 -6.22 -15.96
N CYS A 290 -11.05 -6.81 -16.55
CA CYS A 290 -12.43 -6.35 -16.34
C CYS A 290 -12.82 -6.45 -14.86
N ILE A 291 -12.45 -7.53 -14.16
CA ILE A 291 -12.65 -7.66 -12.70
C ILE A 291 -11.86 -6.58 -11.95
N ALA A 292 -10.61 -6.31 -12.31
CA ALA A 292 -9.79 -5.28 -11.67
C ALA A 292 -10.41 -3.88 -11.84
N VAL A 293 -10.92 -3.55 -13.02
CA VAL A 293 -11.65 -2.31 -13.30
C VAL A 293 -12.90 -2.22 -12.44
N ALA A 294 -13.75 -3.25 -12.44
CA ALA A 294 -14.96 -3.28 -11.61
C ALA A 294 -14.64 -3.15 -10.12
N LEU A 295 -13.58 -3.82 -9.64
CA LEU A 295 -13.11 -3.73 -8.26
C LEU A 295 -12.63 -2.31 -7.92
N SER A 296 -11.85 -1.68 -8.80
CA SER A 296 -11.41 -0.29 -8.66
C SER A 296 -12.61 0.66 -8.55
N GLU A 297 -13.61 0.51 -9.43
CA GLU A 297 -14.81 1.34 -9.40
C GLU A 297 -15.66 1.10 -8.15
N LEU A 298 -15.80 -0.15 -7.69
CA LEU A 298 -16.44 -0.47 -6.41
C LEU A 298 -15.71 0.18 -5.21
N GLN A 299 -14.38 0.15 -5.21
CA GLN A 299 -13.57 0.76 -4.16
C GLN A 299 -13.67 2.29 -4.18
N LYS A 300 -13.63 2.91 -5.38
CA LYS A 300 -13.85 4.36 -5.55
C LYS A 300 -15.27 4.76 -5.15
N ALA A 301 -16.28 4.01 -5.56
CA ALA A 301 -17.67 4.23 -5.19
C ALA A 301 -17.88 4.05 -3.68
N THR A 302 -17.22 3.07 -3.05
CA THR A 302 -17.23 2.89 -1.59
C THR A 302 -16.50 4.02 -0.89
N ARG A 303 -15.38 4.51 -1.43
CA ARG A 303 -14.65 5.68 -0.92
C ARG A 303 -15.48 6.95 -1.07
N LYS A 304 -16.16 7.14 -2.20
CA LYS A 304 -17.08 8.25 -2.46
C LYS A 304 -18.33 8.17 -1.60
N LYS A 305 -18.91 6.99 -1.41
CA LYS A 305 -20.01 6.72 -0.45
C LYS A 305 -19.56 6.90 0.99
N ARG A 306 -18.32 6.55 1.34
CA ARG A 306 -17.71 6.85 2.66
C ARG A 306 -17.43 8.34 2.80
N LEU A 307 -17.07 9.05 1.75
CA LEU A 307 -16.90 10.50 1.74
C LEU A 307 -18.25 11.22 1.86
N SER A 308 -19.28 10.75 1.15
CA SER A 308 -20.64 11.29 1.23
C SER A 308 -21.38 10.87 2.51
N ARG A 309 -21.19 9.65 3.03
CA ARG A 309 -21.63 9.27 4.40
C ARG A 309 -20.79 9.90 5.49
N ARG A 310 -19.58 10.41 5.19
CA ARG A 310 -18.77 11.19 6.14
C ARG A 310 -19.31 12.61 6.31
N GLU A 311 -20.17 13.09 5.42
CA GLU A 311 -20.99 14.27 5.71
C GLU A 311 -22.06 13.96 6.79
N ASP A 312 -22.38 12.67 6.99
CA ASP A 312 -23.49 12.21 7.84
C ASP A 312 -23.10 11.32 9.03
N LEU A 313 -21.83 11.31 9.51
CA LEU A 313 -21.37 10.86 10.87
C LEU A 313 -19.84 10.62 10.85
N ILE A 314 -19.04 11.66 11.10
CA ILE A 314 -17.66 11.49 11.58
C ILE A 314 -17.78 11.16 13.07
N PRO A 315 -17.24 10.03 13.58
CA PRO A 315 -17.14 9.86 15.02
C PRO A 315 -16.31 11.03 15.59
N PRO A 316 -16.75 11.67 16.67
CA PRO A 316 -16.12 12.88 17.19
C PRO A 316 -14.63 12.62 17.44
N GLN A 317 -13.77 13.31 16.69
CA GLN A 317 -12.31 13.16 16.75
C GLN A 317 -11.67 14.48 17.19
N PRO A 318 -10.58 14.46 17.99
CA PRO A 318 -9.89 15.68 18.36
C PRO A 318 -9.41 16.45 17.12
N VAL A 319 -9.48 17.77 17.17
CA VAL A 319 -8.91 18.62 16.12
C VAL A 319 -7.68 19.30 16.70
N VAL A 320 -6.56 19.27 15.98
CA VAL A 320 -5.32 19.94 16.36
C VAL A 320 -4.99 20.98 15.30
N ILE A 321 -4.81 22.24 15.70
CA ILE A 321 -4.52 23.37 14.82
C ILE A 321 -3.18 23.94 15.27
N GLY A 322 -2.15 23.84 14.44
CA GLY A 322 -0.86 24.37 14.86
C GLY A 322 0.29 24.07 13.91
N GLY A 323 1.48 24.47 14.34
CA GLY A 323 2.69 24.37 13.55
C GLY A 323 3.25 22.95 13.44
N ILE A 324 3.89 22.70 12.30
CA ILE A 324 4.79 21.58 12.05
C ILE A 324 6.14 22.13 11.58
N ASN A 325 7.24 21.56 12.06
CA ASN A 325 8.59 22.09 11.82
C ASN A 325 9.62 20.98 11.56
N VAL A 326 10.74 21.34 10.93
CA VAL A 326 12.00 20.58 11.01
C VAL A 326 12.94 21.30 11.97
N ASP A 327 13.37 20.61 13.02
CA ASP A 327 14.26 21.17 14.03
C ASP A 327 15.70 20.71 13.77
N PHE A 328 16.64 21.65 13.79
CA PHE A 328 18.07 21.45 13.73
C PHE A 328 18.66 21.85 15.08
N ILE A 329 19.19 20.89 15.82
CA ILE A 329 19.82 21.11 17.12
C ILE A 329 21.33 21.02 16.90
N ALA A 330 21.99 22.19 16.85
CA ALA A 330 23.43 22.32 16.72
C ALA A 330 24.06 22.49 18.10
N LYS A 331 24.75 21.45 18.61
CA LYS A 331 25.45 21.49 19.89
C LYS A 331 26.95 21.70 19.68
N ALA A 332 27.47 22.81 20.17
CA ALA A 332 28.89 23.11 20.20
C ALA A 332 29.62 22.15 21.16
N GLN A 333 30.88 21.85 20.87
CA GLN A 333 31.73 21.04 21.75
C GLN A 333 32.19 21.82 22.97
N ASN A 334 32.43 23.13 22.82
CA ASN A 334 32.93 24.00 23.88
C ASN A 334 31.79 24.71 24.61
N SER A 335 31.98 24.98 25.90
CA SER A 335 30.98 25.69 26.74
C SER A 335 30.75 27.14 26.33
N VAL A 336 31.66 27.74 25.57
CA VAL A 336 31.52 29.09 25.03
C VAL A 336 31.56 29.01 23.51
N ILE A 337 30.57 29.63 22.85
CA ILE A 337 30.53 29.78 21.40
C ILE A 337 31.34 31.00 21.01
N LEU A 338 32.33 30.79 20.15
CA LEU A 338 33.20 31.86 19.65
C LEU A 338 32.44 32.67 18.58
N GLY A 339 32.30 33.98 18.82
CA GLY A 339 31.75 34.93 17.86
C GLY A 339 32.73 35.33 16.75
N GLY A 340 32.32 36.28 15.91
CA GLY A 340 33.17 36.87 14.86
C GLY A 340 33.27 36.05 13.56
N GLY A 341 32.26 35.24 13.24
CA GLY A 341 32.22 34.45 11.99
C GLY A 341 33.07 33.18 12.01
N GLN A 342 33.59 32.78 13.17
CA GLN A 342 34.41 31.58 13.31
C GLN A 342 33.55 30.31 13.28
N THR A 343 34.14 29.22 12.76
CA THR A 343 33.50 27.89 12.80
C THR A 343 33.70 27.26 14.17
N ASN A 344 32.60 26.91 14.82
CA ASN A 344 32.60 26.23 16.12
C ASN A 344 32.41 24.71 15.90
N ALA A 345 33.36 23.90 16.37
CA ALA A 345 33.24 22.44 16.30
C ALA A 345 32.04 21.95 17.12
N GLY A 346 31.27 21.02 16.57
CA GLY A 346 30.04 20.55 17.20
C GLY A 346 29.35 19.41 16.46
N ARG A 347 28.12 19.11 16.86
CA ARG A 347 27.25 18.11 16.23
C ARG A 347 25.89 18.74 15.91
N VAL A 348 25.36 18.44 14.74
CA VAL A 348 24.01 18.86 14.34
C VAL A 348 23.11 17.63 14.28
N ARG A 349 21.98 17.69 14.95
CA ARG A 349 20.92 16.66 14.88
C ARG A 349 19.67 17.26 14.27
N ARG A 350 19.07 16.53 13.34
CA ARG A 350 17.74 16.84 12.81
C ARG A 350 16.67 16.08 13.57
N SER A 351 15.57 16.74 13.91
CA SER A 351 14.32 16.16 14.41
C SER A 351 13.12 16.83 13.75
N PHE A 352 11.94 16.27 13.93
CA PHE A 352 10.70 16.86 13.40
C PHE A 352 9.91 17.45 14.56
N GLY A 353 9.68 18.75 14.48
CA GLY A 353 9.20 19.67 15.51
C GLY A 353 7.77 20.15 15.28
N GLY A 354 7.41 21.18 16.02
CA GLY A 354 6.09 21.82 15.98
C GLY A 354 5.19 21.36 17.12
N VAL A 355 4.68 22.31 17.90
CA VAL A 355 3.79 22.03 19.05
C VAL A 355 2.48 21.41 18.57
N GLY A 356 1.84 21.95 17.53
CA GLY A 356 0.69 21.32 16.90
C GLY A 356 0.97 19.89 16.45
N ARG A 357 2.10 19.65 15.77
CA ARG A 357 2.50 18.30 15.35
C ARG A 357 2.78 17.37 16.53
N ASN A 358 3.41 17.84 17.61
CA ASN A 358 3.62 17.08 18.85
C ASN A 358 2.29 16.63 19.46
N LEU A 359 1.31 17.53 19.56
CA LEU A 359 -0.02 17.20 20.09
C LEU A 359 -0.73 16.16 19.22
N ALA A 360 -0.72 16.35 17.89
CA ALA A 360 -1.32 15.40 16.96
C ALA A 360 -0.59 14.04 16.99
N ASP A 361 0.74 14.02 17.03
CA ASP A 361 1.55 12.79 17.13
C ASP A 361 1.22 12.01 18.43
N CYS A 362 1.17 12.70 19.57
CA CYS A 362 0.80 12.10 20.85
C CYS A 362 -0.60 11.47 20.81
N LEU A 363 -1.60 12.20 20.30
CA LEU A 363 -2.96 11.68 20.17
C LEU A 363 -3.03 10.47 19.22
N SER A 364 -2.29 10.51 18.10
CA SER A 364 -2.16 9.37 17.19
C SER A 364 -1.55 8.15 17.87
N ARG A 365 -0.50 8.33 18.67
CA ARG A 365 0.15 7.23 19.42
C ARG A 365 -0.72 6.65 20.52
N LEU A 366 -1.64 7.44 21.08
CA LEU A 366 -2.66 6.98 22.02
C LEU A 366 -3.82 6.22 21.35
N GLY A 367 -3.77 6.02 20.03
CA GLY A 367 -4.77 5.26 19.27
C GLY A 367 -5.95 6.10 18.76
N LEU A 368 -5.87 7.43 18.86
CA LEU A 368 -6.87 8.34 18.28
C LEU A 368 -6.48 8.75 16.86
N THR A 369 -7.41 9.32 16.10
CA THR A 369 -7.17 9.85 14.76
C THR A 369 -7.43 11.35 14.72
N PRO A 370 -6.55 12.19 15.30
CA PRO A 370 -6.78 13.62 15.32
C PRO A 370 -6.78 14.20 13.90
N LEU A 371 -7.69 15.14 13.64
CA LEU A 371 -7.62 15.97 12.44
C LEU A 371 -6.56 17.05 12.66
N PHE A 372 -5.42 16.94 11.99
CA PHE A 372 -4.31 17.88 12.14
C PHE A 372 -4.33 18.95 11.04
N LEU A 373 -4.72 20.18 11.41
CA LEU A 373 -4.72 21.37 10.56
C LEU A 373 -3.38 22.10 10.68
N SER A 374 -2.59 22.10 9.61
CA SER A 374 -1.27 22.74 9.58
C SER A 374 -0.86 23.18 8.17
N ALA A 375 0.35 23.71 8.03
CA ALA A 375 0.93 24.12 6.76
C ALA A 375 2.43 23.82 6.66
N MET A 376 2.86 23.30 5.53
CA MET A 376 4.25 23.05 5.16
C MET A 376 4.51 23.34 3.68
N GLY A 377 5.78 23.47 3.32
CA GLY A 377 6.19 23.70 1.94
C GLY A 377 6.06 22.44 1.11
N LYS A 378 6.23 22.55 -0.20
CA LYS A 378 6.47 21.40 -1.09
C LYS A 378 7.96 21.33 -1.40
N ASP A 379 8.75 20.85 -0.44
CA ASP A 379 10.21 20.83 -0.45
C ASP A 379 10.77 19.54 0.17
N GLU A 380 12.08 19.35 0.12
CA GLU A 380 12.75 18.15 0.66
C GLU A 380 12.50 17.94 2.17
N HIS A 381 12.22 19.04 2.89
CA HIS A 381 11.88 19.01 4.30
C HIS A 381 10.49 18.42 4.54
N SER A 382 9.48 18.80 3.75
CA SER A 382 8.14 18.20 3.87
C SER A 382 8.12 16.73 3.46
N GLU A 383 8.91 16.29 2.48
CA GLU A 383 9.05 14.88 2.15
C GLU A 383 9.58 14.07 3.35
N SER A 384 10.61 14.60 4.03
CA SER A 384 11.18 13.98 5.23
C SER A 384 10.17 13.91 6.39
N ILE A 385 9.35 14.95 6.55
CA ILE A 385 8.25 15.00 7.53
C ILE A 385 7.19 13.94 7.20
N LEU A 386 6.74 13.87 5.95
CA LEU A 386 5.71 12.92 5.52
C LEU A 386 6.16 11.47 5.74
N HIS A 387 7.43 11.19 5.50
CA HIS A 387 8.01 9.87 5.80
C HIS A 387 8.03 9.57 7.31
N TYR A 388 8.44 10.54 8.13
CA TYR A 388 8.50 10.37 9.58
C TYR A 388 7.11 10.24 10.22
N CYS A 389 6.15 11.04 9.77
CA CYS A 389 4.78 11.13 10.28
C CYS A 389 3.80 10.20 9.54
N HIS A 390 4.26 9.10 8.93
CA HIS A 390 3.42 8.20 8.12
C HIS A 390 2.27 7.55 8.92
N HIS A 391 2.34 7.53 10.25
CA HIS A 391 1.29 7.04 11.15
C HIS A 391 0.24 8.11 11.52
N MET A 392 0.44 9.38 11.14
CA MET A 392 -0.49 10.47 11.40
C MET A 392 -1.38 10.75 10.18
N ASP A 393 -2.58 11.30 10.41
CA ASP A 393 -3.43 11.78 9.32
C ASP A 393 -2.98 13.16 8.83
N MET A 394 -2.20 13.17 7.74
CA MET A 394 -1.62 14.38 7.15
C MET A 394 -2.53 15.04 6.10
N ARG A 395 -3.76 14.57 5.89
CA ARG A 395 -4.65 15.04 4.80
C ARG A 395 -5.06 16.51 4.91
N ALA A 396 -5.04 17.06 6.13
CA ALA A 396 -5.37 18.45 6.39
C ALA A 396 -4.13 19.30 6.75
N VAL A 397 -2.95 18.87 6.31
CA VAL A 397 -1.74 19.69 6.31
C VAL A 397 -1.56 20.26 4.90
N LEU A 398 -1.62 21.59 4.77
CA LEU A 398 -1.37 22.27 3.51
C LEU A 398 0.05 21.99 3.01
N GLN A 399 0.19 21.70 1.72
CA GLN A 399 1.47 21.61 1.03
C GLN A 399 1.52 22.70 -0.05
N LEU A 400 2.35 23.72 0.18
CA LEU A 400 2.34 24.94 -0.62
C LEU A 400 3.58 25.04 -1.50
N GLU A 401 3.37 25.17 -2.80
CA GLU A 401 4.45 25.40 -3.78
C GLU A 401 5.07 26.79 -3.60
N GLY A 402 6.40 26.87 -3.72
CA GLY A 402 7.14 28.12 -3.58
C GLY A 402 7.26 28.65 -2.14
N LYS A 403 6.82 27.89 -1.12
CA LYS A 403 7.06 28.21 0.29
C LYS A 403 7.94 27.15 0.94
N ASN A 404 8.72 27.56 1.93
CA ASN A 404 9.58 26.68 2.70
C ASN A 404 8.80 26.06 3.87
N THR A 405 9.01 24.78 4.11
CA THR A 405 8.60 24.10 5.34
C THR A 405 9.27 24.77 6.52
N ALA A 406 8.52 24.99 7.60
CA ALA A 406 9.05 25.69 8.77
C ALA A 406 10.28 24.96 9.34
N THR A 407 11.32 25.72 9.66
CA THR A 407 12.53 25.20 10.29
C THR A 407 12.84 25.95 11.58
N TYR A 408 13.41 25.24 12.55
CA TYR A 408 13.93 25.83 13.78
C TYR A 408 15.35 25.37 14.00
N CYS A 409 16.28 26.28 14.22
CA CYS A 409 17.66 25.99 14.54
C CYS A 409 17.95 26.43 15.99
N ALA A 410 18.28 25.48 16.84
CA ALA A 410 18.73 25.72 18.19
C ALA A 410 20.24 25.49 18.28
N VAL A 411 20.99 26.52 18.65
CA VAL A 411 22.43 26.45 18.90
C VAL A 411 22.67 26.37 20.40
N ILE A 412 23.21 25.25 20.85
CA ILE A 412 23.42 24.91 22.26
C ILE A 412 24.93 24.88 22.56
N THR A 413 25.35 25.45 23.69
CA THR A 413 26.74 25.39 24.14
C THR A 413 27.14 23.96 24.57
N GLY A 414 28.44 23.72 24.72
CA GLY A 414 28.95 22.45 25.26
C GLY A 414 28.41 22.14 26.66
N ALA A 415 28.12 23.18 27.45
CA ALA A 415 27.50 23.08 28.78
C ALA A 415 26.01 22.71 28.73
N GLY A 416 25.37 22.80 27.56
CA GLY A 416 23.95 22.48 27.39
C GLY A 416 23.02 23.70 27.42
N GLU A 417 23.55 24.91 27.51
CA GLU A 417 22.77 26.15 27.51
C GLU A 417 22.36 26.55 26.09
N LEU A 418 21.13 27.01 25.89
CA LEU A 418 20.68 27.55 24.61
C LEU A 418 21.35 28.90 24.38
N SER A 419 22.20 29.00 23.36
CA SER A 419 22.86 30.25 22.98
C SER A 419 22.01 31.07 22.03
N VAL A 420 21.49 30.45 20.96
CA VAL A 420 20.67 31.14 19.94
C VAL A 420 19.59 30.19 19.43
N GLY A 421 18.37 30.69 19.32
CA GLY A 421 17.28 30.03 18.58
C GLY A 421 16.91 30.87 17.36
N LEU A 422 16.85 30.25 16.19
CA LEU A 422 16.45 30.89 14.93
C LEU A 422 15.31 30.08 14.30
N GLY A 423 14.18 30.71 14.03
CA GLY A 423 13.02 30.06 13.42
C GLY A 423 12.64 30.72 12.10
N ASP A 424 12.62 29.93 11.03
CA ASP A 424 11.87 30.26 9.80
C ASP A 424 10.51 29.56 9.91
N MET A 425 9.48 30.29 10.35
CA MET A 425 8.15 29.73 10.64
C MET A 425 7.02 30.49 9.95
N ASP A 426 7.34 31.30 8.94
CA ASP A 426 6.37 32.19 8.31
C ASP A 426 5.23 31.42 7.61
N ILE A 427 5.47 30.17 7.20
CA ILE A 427 4.44 29.32 6.61
C ILE A 427 3.29 29.01 7.56
N HIS A 428 3.46 29.10 8.88
CA HIS A 428 2.35 28.95 9.82
C HIS A 428 1.31 30.06 9.69
N ARG A 429 1.65 31.19 9.03
CA ARG A 429 0.69 32.25 8.69
C ARG A 429 -0.39 31.78 7.72
N GLU A 430 -0.14 30.69 7.00
CA GLU A 430 -1.06 30.10 6.03
C GLU A 430 -2.15 29.23 6.68
N ILE A 431 -2.03 28.97 7.99
CA ILE A 431 -3.09 28.34 8.79
C ILE A 431 -4.12 29.44 9.09
N THR A 432 -4.79 29.95 8.06
CA THR A 432 -5.70 31.09 8.14
C THR A 432 -7.09 30.71 8.64
N GLU A 433 -7.87 31.71 9.04
CA GLU A 433 -9.30 31.55 9.31
C GLU A 433 -10.04 30.96 8.10
N GLN A 434 -9.75 31.44 6.88
CA GLN A 434 -10.40 30.90 5.67
C GLN A 434 -10.03 29.43 5.44
N TYR A 435 -8.84 29.00 5.87
CA TYR A 435 -8.46 27.60 5.78
C TYR A 435 -9.16 26.75 6.86
N VAL A 436 -9.05 27.15 8.13
CA VAL A 436 -9.64 26.43 9.27
C VAL A 436 -11.17 26.35 9.16
N SER A 437 -11.81 27.40 8.64
CA SER A 437 -13.28 27.43 8.42
C SER A 437 -13.80 26.40 7.41
N LYS A 438 -12.94 25.82 6.56
CA LYS A 438 -13.33 24.68 5.70
C LYS A 438 -13.64 23.42 6.51
N PHE A 439 -13.23 23.37 7.77
CA PHE A 439 -13.40 22.23 8.68
C PHE A 439 -14.35 22.56 9.84
N LYS A 440 -15.25 23.55 9.70
CA LYS A 440 -16.23 23.95 10.74
C LYS A 440 -17.00 22.77 11.32
N GLU A 441 -17.53 21.88 10.47
CA GLU A 441 -18.28 20.71 10.93
C GLU A 441 -17.43 19.75 11.78
N SER A 442 -16.15 19.57 11.42
CA SER A 442 -15.22 18.78 12.23
C SER A 442 -14.90 19.45 13.56
N LEU A 443 -14.82 20.79 13.60
CA LEU A 443 -14.65 21.55 14.84
C LEU A 443 -15.87 21.42 15.75
N PHE A 444 -17.09 21.47 15.20
CA PHE A 444 -18.32 21.34 15.98
C PHE A 444 -18.49 19.98 16.64
N GLN A 445 -18.02 18.93 15.96
CA GLN A 445 -18.08 17.56 16.46
C GLN A 445 -16.85 17.19 17.29
N ALA A 446 -15.84 18.06 17.39
CA ALA A 446 -14.61 17.73 18.11
C ALA A 446 -14.87 17.59 19.61
N PRO A 447 -14.46 16.48 20.25
CA PRO A 447 -14.51 16.36 21.71
C PRO A 447 -13.49 17.30 22.39
N LEU A 448 -12.45 17.70 21.65
CA LEU A 448 -11.44 18.65 22.05
C LEU A 448 -10.82 19.29 20.81
N VAL A 449 -10.66 20.62 20.84
CA VAL A 449 -9.88 21.38 19.86
C VAL A 449 -8.59 21.84 20.55
N CYS A 450 -7.45 21.36 20.10
CA CYS A 450 -6.14 21.85 20.55
C CYS A 450 -5.63 22.89 19.55
N ILE A 451 -5.20 24.05 20.04
CA ILE A 451 -4.64 25.12 19.21
C ILE A 451 -3.30 25.58 19.79
N ASP A 452 -2.25 25.60 18.97
CA ASP A 452 -0.93 26.06 19.41
C ASP A 452 -0.75 27.57 19.22
N GLY A 453 0.28 28.14 19.87
CA GLY A 453 0.57 29.57 19.76
C GLY A 453 1.17 30.03 18.43
N ASN A 454 1.53 29.14 17.50
CA ASN A 454 2.16 29.52 16.22
C ASN A 454 1.13 30.03 15.19
N VAL A 455 -0.14 29.67 15.35
CA VAL A 455 -1.21 30.11 14.45
C VAL A 455 -1.40 31.65 14.46
N PRO A 456 -1.93 32.24 13.36
CA PRO A 456 -2.28 33.66 13.32
C PRO A 456 -3.26 34.06 14.43
N LEU A 457 -3.12 35.28 14.95
CA LEU A 457 -4.03 35.80 15.98
C LEU A 457 -5.49 35.80 15.51
N SER A 458 -5.74 36.15 14.25
CA SER A 458 -7.08 36.11 13.64
C SER A 458 -7.68 34.71 13.66
N THR A 459 -6.87 33.69 13.39
CA THR A 459 -7.32 32.28 13.38
C THR A 459 -7.61 31.80 14.80
N LEU A 460 -6.77 32.20 15.77
CA LEU A 460 -7.01 31.93 17.18
C LEU A 460 -8.32 32.57 17.67
N GLN A 461 -8.54 33.85 17.34
CA GLN A 461 -9.76 34.58 17.67
C GLN A 461 -11.00 33.93 17.06
N TYR A 462 -10.91 33.53 15.79
CA TYR A 462 -11.97 32.79 15.09
C TYR A 462 -12.31 31.47 15.80
N VAL A 463 -11.32 30.65 16.16
CA VAL A 463 -11.54 29.38 16.88
C VAL A 463 -12.15 29.63 18.27
N CYS A 464 -11.67 30.63 18.99
CA CYS A 464 -12.23 31.03 20.29
C CYS A 464 -13.68 31.55 20.17
N GLN A 465 -14.00 32.29 19.13
CA GLN A 465 -15.37 32.72 18.85
C GLN A 465 -16.28 31.51 18.59
N LEU A 466 -15.85 30.60 17.72
CA LEU A 466 -16.57 29.37 17.41
C LEU A 466 -16.81 28.52 18.67
N ALA A 467 -15.79 28.43 19.53
CA ALA A 467 -15.87 27.71 20.79
C ALA A 467 -16.90 28.31 21.75
N ARG A 468 -17.03 29.64 21.79
CA ARG A 468 -18.06 30.31 22.60
C ARG A 468 -19.47 30.08 22.07
N GLU A 469 -19.64 30.19 20.75
CA GLU A 469 -20.94 30.02 20.08
C GLU A 469 -21.46 28.58 20.19
N HIS A 470 -20.57 27.59 20.09
CA HIS A 470 -20.92 26.17 20.03
C HIS A 470 -20.50 25.35 21.25
N ARG A 471 -20.00 26.00 22.31
CA ARG A 471 -19.56 25.37 23.58
C ARG A 471 -18.50 24.28 23.37
N LEU A 472 -17.53 24.54 22.51
CA LEU A 472 -16.43 23.60 22.23
C LEU A 472 -15.41 23.62 23.36
N ALA A 473 -14.86 22.45 23.70
CA ALA A 473 -13.72 22.36 24.60
C ALA A 473 -12.44 22.74 23.84
N VAL A 474 -11.78 23.83 24.23
CA VAL A 474 -10.55 24.31 23.58
C VAL A 474 -9.37 24.25 24.54
N CYS A 475 -8.32 23.55 24.13
CA CYS A 475 -7.02 23.54 24.79
C CYS A 475 -6.06 24.44 24.01
N TYR A 476 -5.44 25.41 24.68
CA TYR A 476 -4.42 26.26 24.09
C TYR A 476 -3.03 25.91 24.62
N GLU A 477 -2.12 25.59 23.72
CA GLU A 477 -0.72 25.26 24.04
C GLU A 477 0.20 26.40 23.60
N PRO A 478 0.78 27.16 24.55
CA PRO A 478 1.78 28.17 24.25
C PRO A 478 3.03 27.57 23.59
N THR A 479 3.83 28.44 22.97
CA THR A 479 4.99 28.03 22.15
C THR A 479 6.23 28.87 22.45
N ASP A 480 6.01 30.12 22.88
CA ASP A 480 6.99 31.00 23.49
C ASP A 480 6.24 32.11 24.27
N GLU A 481 6.99 32.94 25.00
CA GLU A 481 6.43 34.04 25.80
C GLU A 481 5.57 35.03 24.99
N ASN A 482 5.98 35.38 23.77
CA ASN A 482 5.24 36.33 22.93
C ASN A 482 3.94 35.71 22.43
N LYS A 483 3.98 34.42 22.07
CA LYS A 483 2.82 33.69 21.57
C LYS A 483 1.83 33.39 22.69
N ALA A 484 2.30 33.05 23.90
CA ALA A 484 1.48 32.75 25.08
C ALA A 484 0.42 33.82 25.36
N SER A 485 0.76 35.09 25.14
CA SER A 485 -0.13 36.23 25.38
C SER A 485 -1.25 36.39 24.35
N LYS A 486 -1.16 35.78 23.16
CA LYS A 486 -2.09 36.03 22.03
C LYS A 486 -3.58 35.96 22.41
N PRO A 487 -4.09 34.91 23.10
CA PRO A 487 -5.50 34.86 23.48
C PRO A 487 -5.92 35.96 24.46
N PHE A 488 -4.97 36.46 25.26
CA PHE A 488 -5.18 37.38 26.37
C PHE A 488 -5.09 38.86 25.96
N LEU A 489 -4.67 39.14 24.72
CA LEU A 489 -4.74 40.49 24.13
C LEU A 489 -6.19 40.95 23.85
N SER A 490 -7.15 40.03 23.95
CA SER A 490 -8.58 40.28 23.76
C SER A 490 -9.37 39.38 24.70
N ASP A 491 -10.69 39.49 24.72
CA ASP A 491 -11.56 38.59 25.48
C ASP A 491 -11.64 37.15 24.94
N SER A 492 -10.79 36.77 23.98
CA SER A 492 -10.78 35.42 23.38
C SER A 492 -10.43 34.33 24.38
N TRP A 493 -9.52 34.60 25.33
CA TRP A 493 -9.12 33.63 26.37
C TRP A 493 -10.29 33.10 27.19
N LYS A 494 -11.40 33.86 27.33
CA LYS A 494 -12.60 33.44 28.05
C LYS A 494 -13.30 32.22 27.41
N ALA A 495 -12.96 31.89 26.16
CA ALA A 495 -13.46 30.69 25.47
C ALA A 495 -12.54 29.47 25.63
N LEU A 496 -11.34 29.63 26.19
CA LEU A 496 -10.41 28.53 26.41
C LEU A 496 -10.84 27.71 27.63
N THR A 497 -10.83 26.39 27.47
CA THR A 497 -11.15 25.43 28.54
C THR A 497 -9.89 25.03 29.31
N PHE A 498 -8.78 24.82 28.59
CA PHE A 498 -7.50 24.42 29.15
C PHE A 498 -6.37 25.25 28.57
N ILE A 499 -5.34 25.50 29.36
CA ILE A 499 -4.05 26.03 28.92
C ILE A 499 -2.93 25.29 29.65
N SER A 500 -1.77 25.14 29.01
CA SER A 500 -0.62 24.40 29.56
C SER A 500 0.70 25.21 29.54
N PRO A 501 0.71 26.47 30.01
CA PRO A 501 1.92 27.29 29.98
C PRO A 501 3.02 26.75 30.90
N ASN A 502 4.27 26.89 30.49
CA ASN A 502 5.40 26.85 31.41
C ASN A 502 5.45 28.13 32.28
N LEU A 503 6.39 28.20 33.23
CA LEU A 503 6.47 29.32 34.17
C LEU A 503 6.70 30.69 33.48
N GLN A 504 7.54 30.76 32.44
CA GLN A 504 7.82 32.01 31.74
C GLN A 504 6.61 32.46 30.91
N GLU A 505 5.95 31.52 30.22
CA GLU A 505 4.73 31.78 29.46
C GLU A 505 3.59 32.24 30.39
N LEU A 506 3.45 31.63 31.57
CA LEU A 506 2.47 32.05 32.57
C LEU A 506 2.74 33.46 33.08
N ARG A 507 4.01 33.85 33.28
CA ARG A 507 4.40 35.23 33.61
C ARG A 507 4.01 36.20 32.50
N ALA A 508 4.25 35.84 31.24
CA ALA A 508 3.88 36.65 30.09
C ALA A 508 2.36 36.87 30.03
N ILE A 509 1.57 35.81 30.22
CA ILE A 509 0.11 35.88 30.31
C ILE A 509 -0.33 36.80 31.46
N ASN A 510 0.25 36.65 32.66
CA ASN A 510 -0.09 37.46 33.83
C ASN A 510 0.19 38.96 33.60
N ARG A 511 1.32 39.29 32.96
CA ARG A 511 1.67 40.66 32.56
C ARG A 511 0.68 41.21 31.53
N THR A 512 0.29 40.41 30.53
CA THR A 512 -0.70 40.82 29.51
C THR A 512 -2.05 41.16 30.12
N LEU A 513 -2.45 40.46 31.19
CA LEU A 513 -3.69 40.74 31.93
C LEU A 513 -3.59 41.94 32.89
N GLY A 514 -2.41 42.58 33.03
CA GLY A 514 -2.20 43.71 33.94
C GLY A 514 -2.17 43.32 35.42
N ASN A 515 -1.97 42.04 35.73
CA ASN A 515 -1.90 41.56 37.11
C ASN A 515 -0.47 41.70 37.66
N PRO A 516 -0.31 42.00 38.96
CA PRO A 516 1.01 42.04 39.59
C PRO A 516 1.64 40.64 39.62
N LEU A 517 2.97 40.57 39.48
CA LEU A 517 3.72 39.32 39.72
C LEU A 517 4.00 39.18 41.23
N PRO A 518 3.89 37.97 41.81
CA PRO A 518 4.27 37.74 43.21
C PRO A 518 5.75 38.07 43.46
N ALA A 519 6.05 38.68 44.60
CA ALA A 519 7.42 38.98 45.01
C ALA A 519 8.28 37.70 45.06
N GLY A 520 9.51 37.77 44.52
CA GLY A 520 10.46 36.64 44.48
C GLY A 520 10.43 35.81 43.20
N ILE A 521 9.49 36.05 42.28
CA ILE A 521 9.42 35.40 40.96
C ILE A 521 10.14 36.25 39.88
N GLU A 522 10.71 37.40 40.24
CA GLU A 522 11.23 38.40 39.29
C GLU A 522 12.62 38.08 38.70
N TYR A 523 13.35 37.08 39.23
CA TYR A 523 14.73 36.84 38.81
C TYR A 523 15.04 35.36 38.55
N SER A 524 15.14 35.04 37.28
CA SER A 524 15.97 33.95 36.74
C SER A 524 16.06 34.19 35.23
N VAL A 525 17.05 35.01 34.86
CA VAL A 525 17.47 35.23 33.45
C VAL A 525 18.21 34.00 32.97
#